data_AF-A0A359EU30-F1
#
_entry.id   AF-A0A359EU30-F1
#
_cell.length_a   1.000
_cell.length_b   1.000
_cell.length_c   1.000
_cell.angle_alpha   90.00
_cell.angle_beta   90.00
_cell.angle_gamma   90.00
#
_symmetry.space_group_name_H-M   'P 1'
#
loop_
_entity.id
_entity.type
_entity.pdbx_description
1 polymer ?
#
loop_
_entity_poly.entity_id
_entity_poly.type
_entity_poly.pdbx_seq_one_letter_code
_entity_poly.pdbx_strand_id
1 'polypeptide(L)' 'VYFDPMFRQPVRKSSEMVPLRPLACHDPLSVETVERALRVAPRVVIKERSVEILQEYGCTEFVGTKYSAVRFGIRKRL' A
#
# COMPACT_ATOMS: atom_id res chain seq x y z
N VAL A 1 9.85 -1.84 -6.78
CA VAL A 1 9.71 -1.77 -5.30
C VAL A 1 8.30 -2.16 -4.91
N TYR A 2 8.15 -2.91 -3.82
CA TYR A 2 6.85 -3.29 -3.27
C TYR A 2 6.71 -2.70 -1.87
N PHE A 3 5.58 -2.04 -1.60
CA PHE A 3 5.24 -1.51 -0.29
C PHE A 3 4.02 -2.24 0.27
N ASP A 4 4.17 -2.75 1.49
CA ASP A 4 3.09 -3.36 2.30
C ASP A 4 2.98 -2.62 3.64
N PRO A 5 2.56 -1.34 3.63
CA PRO A 5 2.37 -0.60 4.86
C PRO A 5 1.21 -1.21 5.66
N MET A 6 1.17 -0.91 6.96
CA MET A 6 -0.05 -1.12 7.71
C MET A 6 -1.18 -0.30 7.07
N PHE A 7 -2.34 -0.93 6.85
CA PHE A 7 -3.48 -0.26 6.26
C PHE A 7 -3.88 0.97 7.07
N ARG A 8 -4.18 2.10 6.40
CA ARG A 8 -4.72 3.30 7.08
C ARG A 8 -5.97 2.98 7.90
N GLN A 9 -6.74 1.98 7.45
CA GLN A 9 -7.87 1.42 8.19
C GLN A 9 -7.63 -0.06 8.50
N PRO A 10 -7.15 -0.39 9.72
CA PRO A 10 -6.78 -1.74 10.10
C PRO A 10 -7.93 -2.75 9.95
N VAL A 11 -7.61 -3.95 9.48
CA VAL A 11 -8.55 -5.08 9.51
C VAL A 11 -8.57 -5.66 10.92
N ARG A 12 -9.65 -5.43 11.66
CA ARG A 12 -9.79 -5.94 13.04
C ARG A 12 -9.87 -7.47 13.13
N LYS A 13 -10.24 -8.16 12.04
CA LYS A 13 -10.39 -9.62 11.99
C LYS A 13 -9.09 -10.42 11.85
N SER A 14 -7.95 -9.78 11.59
CA SER A 14 -6.65 -10.48 11.50
C SER A 14 -6.08 -10.67 12.91
N SER A 15 -6.37 -11.83 13.50
CA SER A 15 -5.86 -12.26 14.81
C SER A 15 -4.34 -12.47 14.79
N GLU A 16 -3.78 -12.92 13.68
CA GLU A 16 -2.35 -13.17 13.51
C GLU A 16 -1.49 -11.90 13.64
N MET A 17 -2.03 -10.74 13.26
CA MET A 17 -1.31 -9.47 13.36
C MET A 17 -1.36 -8.86 14.77
N VAL A 18 -2.27 -9.32 15.65
CA VAL A 18 -2.45 -8.76 17.00
C VAL A 18 -1.14 -8.67 17.80
N PRO A 19 -0.30 -9.72 17.89
CA PRO A 19 0.97 -9.62 18.62
C PRO A 19 1.99 -8.67 17.97
N LEU A 20 1.90 -8.46 16.65
CA LEU A 20 2.84 -7.62 15.91
C LEU A 20 2.45 -6.14 15.89
N ARG A 21 1.16 -5.81 16.09
CA ARG A 21 0.66 -4.42 16.06
C ARG A 21 1.45 -3.45 16.94
N PRO A 22 1.80 -3.77 18.20
CA PRO A 22 2.55 -2.83 19.05
C PRO A 22 3.95 -2.49 18.51
N LEU A 23 4.51 -3.35 17.64
CA LEU A 23 5.84 -3.18 17.05
C LEU A 23 5.77 -2.65 15.61
N ALA A 24 4.57 -2.51 15.05
CA ALA A 24 4.38 -2.11 13.67
C ALA A 24 4.60 -0.61 13.50
N CYS A 25 5.15 -0.21 12.35
CA CYS A 25 5.13 1.19 11.94
C CYS A 25 3.71 1.56 11.51
N HIS A 26 3.09 2.49 12.23
CA HIS A 26 1.74 2.97 11.95
C HIS A 26 1.71 4.19 11.04
N ASP A 27 2.86 4.81 10.79
CA ASP A 27 2.95 5.96 9.92
C ASP A 27 2.55 5.56 8.48
N PRO A 28 1.68 6.33 7.82
CA PRO A 28 1.34 6.08 6.44
C PRO A 28 2.59 6.14 5.55
N LEU A 29 2.60 5.33 4.49
CA LEU A 29 3.56 5.48 3.41
C LEU A 29 3.49 6.92 2.87
N SER A 30 4.63 7.61 2.76
CA SER A 30 4.65 8.96 2.21
C SER A 30 4.75 8.96 0.68
N VAL A 31 4.11 9.94 0.03
CA VAL A 31 4.24 10.16 -1.42
C VAL A 31 5.70 10.35 -1.82
N GLU A 32 6.47 11.08 -1.01
CA GLU A 32 7.90 11.28 -1.25
C GLU A 32 8.69 9.96 -1.28
N THR A 33 8.35 9.00 -0.40
CA THR A 33 8.96 7.67 -0.40
C THR A 33 8.64 6.91 -1.70
N VAL A 34 7.41 7.04 -2.21
CA VAL A 34 7.01 6.47 -3.50
C VAL A 34 7.79 7.10 -4.65
N GLU A 35 7.97 8.43 -4.66
CA GLU A 35 8.80 9.13 -5.67
C GLU A 35 10.25 8.66 -5.64
N ARG A 36 10.83 8.53 -4.44
CA ARG A 36 12.19 8.00 -4.25
C ARG A 36 12.29 6.56 -4.78
N ALA A 37 11.27 5.73 -4.54
CA ALA A 37 11.23 4.36 -5.02
C ALA A 37 11.19 4.24 -6.55
N LEU A 38 10.53 5.18 -7.25
CA LEU A 38 10.52 5.23 -8.71
C LEU A 38 11.90 5.56 -9.29
N ARG A 39 12.77 6.27 -8.57
CA ARG A 39 14.15 6.51 -9.03
C ARG A 39 14.94 5.20 -9.14
N VAL A 40 14.70 4.26 -8.23
CA VAL A 40 15.45 3.00 -8.15
C VAL A 40 14.77 1.81 -8.83
N ALA A 41 13.48 1.91 -9.18
CA ALA A 41 12.77 0.83 -9.87
C ALA A 41 11.79 1.35 -10.93
N PRO A 42 11.62 0.64 -12.06
CA PRO A 42 10.69 1.04 -13.11
C PRO A 42 9.21 0.87 -12.71
N ARG A 43 8.94 0.16 -11.62
CA ARG A 43 7.60 -0.14 -11.13
C ARG A 43 7.57 -0.14 -9.60
N VAL A 44 6.57 0.53 -9.07
CA VAL A 44 6.18 0.51 -7.66
C VAL A 44 4.81 -0.16 -7.54
N VAL A 45 4.67 -1.07 -6.59
CA VAL A 45 3.41 -1.73 -6.25
C VAL A 45 3.12 -1.44 -4.78
N ILE A 46 1.92 -0.95 -4.48
CA ILE A 46 1.50 -0.55 -3.14
C ILE A 46 0.29 -1.37 -2.75
N LYS A 47 0.35 -2.05 -1.61
CA LYS A 47 -0.77 -2.77 -1.04
C LYS A 47 -1.57 -1.85 -0.12
N GLU A 48 -2.88 -1.75 -0.35
CA GLU A 48 -3.81 -0.94 0.46
C GLU A 48 -5.24 -1.44 0.25
N ARG A 49 -6.22 -0.92 1.00
CA ARG A 49 -7.63 -1.34 0.90
C ARG A 49 -8.48 -0.49 -0.04
N SER A 50 -8.13 0.79 -0.17
CA SER A 50 -8.91 1.80 -0.90
C SER A 50 -8.20 2.20 -2.19
N VAL A 51 -8.96 2.27 -3.29
CA VAL A 51 -8.44 2.77 -4.57
C VAL A 51 -8.12 4.26 -4.47
N GLU A 52 -8.93 5.00 -3.71
CA GLU A 52 -8.79 6.42 -3.48
C GLU A 52 -7.44 6.74 -2.83
N ILE A 53 -7.05 5.99 -1.78
CA ILE A 53 -5.72 6.13 -1.17
C ILE A 53 -4.60 5.75 -2.16
N LEU A 54 -4.80 4.71 -2.97
CA LEU A 54 -3.80 4.30 -3.97
C LEU A 54 -3.61 5.38 -5.05
N GLN A 55 -4.66 6.11 -5.40
CA GLN A 55 -4.61 7.25 -6.32
C GLN A 55 -3.80 8.42 -5.72
N GLU A 56 -3.87 8.65 -4.40
CA GLU A 56 -3.02 9.66 -3.72
C GLU A 56 -1.52 9.41 -3.92
N TYR A 57 -1.10 8.14 -4.08
CA TYR A 57 0.29 7.78 -4.38
C TYR A 57 0.65 7.85 -5.87
N GLY A 58 -0.30 8.27 -6.73
CA GLY A 58 -0.13 8.36 -8.18
C GLY A 58 -0.24 7.00 -8.89
N CYS A 59 -0.88 6.00 -8.28
CA CYS A 59 -1.12 4.71 -8.95
C CYS A 59 -2.16 4.89 -10.07
N THR A 60 -1.91 4.24 -11.21
CA THR A 60 -2.78 4.33 -12.40
C THR A 60 -3.38 2.99 -12.81
N GLU A 61 -2.82 1.87 -12.34
CA GLU A 61 -3.40 0.53 -12.51
C GLU A 61 -3.74 -0.06 -11.14
N PHE A 62 -4.84 -0.81 -11.07
CA PHE A 62 -5.34 -1.38 -9.83
C PHE A 62 -5.65 -2.87 -10.01
N VAL A 63 -5.16 -3.69 -9.09
CA VAL A 63 -5.39 -5.14 -9.08
C VAL A 63 -6.05 -5.54 -7.76
N GLY A 64 -7.10 -6.35 -7.83
CA GLY A 64 -7.84 -6.84 -6.68
C GLY A 64 -9.27 -7.20 -7.06
N THR A 65 -9.90 -8.10 -6.30
CA THR A 65 -11.30 -8.47 -6.54
C THR A 65 -12.24 -7.58 -5.73
N LYS A 66 -13.50 -7.47 -6.16
CA LYS A 66 -14.57 -6.77 -5.41
C LYS A 66 -14.73 -7.31 -3.97
N TYR A 67 -14.39 -8.58 -3.76
CA TYR A 67 -14.54 -9.30 -2.50
C TYR A 67 -13.28 -9.29 -1.63
N SER A 68 -12.13 -8.90 -2.18
CA SER A 68 -10.88 -8.83 -1.43
C SER A 68 -10.87 -7.60 -0.53
N ALA A 69 -10.51 -7.79 0.74
CA ALA A 69 -10.28 -6.70 1.68
C ALA A 69 -9.00 -5.88 1.34
N VAL A 70 -8.24 -6.32 0.33
CA VAL A 70 -6.94 -5.80 -0.10
C VAL A 70 -6.94 -5.55 -1.60
N ARG A 71 -6.31 -4.46 -2.01
CA ARG A 71 -6.05 -4.03 -3.37
C ARG A 71 -4.56 -3.71 -3.53
N PHE A 72 -4.13 -3.69 -4.79
CA PHE A 72 -2.79 -3.30 -5.17
C PHE A 72 -2.87 -2.17 -6.18
N GLY A 73 -2.23 -1.04 -5.87
CA GLY A 73 -2.00 0.03 -6.83
C GLY A 73 -0.63 -0.15 -7.48
N ILE A 74 -0.55 0.10 -8.78
CA ILE A 74 0.69 0.05 -9.53
C ILE A 74 0.96 1.44 -10.09
N ARG A 75 2.19 1.91 -9.86
CA ARG A 75 2.75 3.12 -10.46
C ARG A 75 4.02 2.76 -11.21
N LYS A 76 4.10 3.16 -12.48
CA LYS A 76 5.27 2.93 -13.33
C LYS A 76 6.06 4.22 -13.49
N ARG A 77 7.38 4.10 -13.64
CA ARG A 77 8.22 5.22 -14.05
C ARG A 77 7.91 5.52 -15.51
N LEU A 78 7.53 6.76 -15.79
CA LEU A 78 7.40 7.28 -17.15
C LEU A 78 8.78 7.29 -17.83
#